data_AF-A0A660LL99-F1
#
_entry.id   AF-A0A660LL99-F1
#
_cell.length_a   1.000
_cell.length_b   1.000
_cell.length_c   1.000
_cell.angle_alpha   90.00
_cell.angle_beta   90.00
_cell.angle_gamma   90.00
#
_symmetry.space_group_name_H-M   'P 1'
#
loop_
_entity.id
_entity.type
_entity.pdbx_description
1 polymer ?
#
loop_
_entity_poly.entity_id
_entity_poly.type
_entity_poly.pdbx_seq_one_letter_code
_entity_poly.pdbx_strand_id
1 'polypeptide(L)'
;MGSITRIGVWSGGYWPFYNEVWIRKGFRTSQPNKWRKSMADNTNQVRTGEDTFQLGVQYVDTAQESLLGTVGEVRGTTESIQGSWQGQGADAFRTAANRWDQEATDVFNALQSLRDALKGTQATFDQTEADVQAEIQKLLAAQQN
;
A
#
# COMPACT_ATOMS: atom_id res chain seq x y z
N MET A 1 -18.90 -38.93 44.50
CA MET A 1 -17.66 -39.73 44.43
C MET A 1 -17.46 -40.15 42.99
N GLY A 2 -16.33 -39.79 42.40
CA GLY A 2 -16.10 -39.89 40.96
C GLY A 2 -15.76 -41.30 40.49
N SER A 3 -15.89 -41.49 39.18
CA SER A 3 -15.11 -42.46 38.42
C SER A 3 -14.94 -41.94 37.00
N ILE A 4 -13.70 -41.57 36.68
CA ILE A 4 -13.20 -41.43 35.31
C ILE A 4 -12.84 -42.84 34.89
N THR A 5 -13.56 -43.40 33.90
CA THR A 5 -13.22 -44.69 33.31
C THR A 5 -12.68 -44.49 31.90
N ARG A 6 -11.63 -45.27 31.63
CA ARG A 6 -10.53 -45.09 30.68
C ARG A 6 -10.93 -45.37 29.21
N ILE A 7 -10.31 -44.59 28.32
CA ILE A 7 -9.84 -44.89 26.94
C ILE A 7 -10.54 -46.05 26.22
N GLY A 8 -11.35 -45.72 25.20
CA GLY A 8 -11.75 -46.62 24.13
C GLY A 8 -11.55 -45.93 22.78
N VAL A 9 -10.62 -46.44 21.97
CA VAL A 9 -10.55 -46.12 20.53
C VAL A 9 -11.65 -46.93 19.85
N TRP A 10 -12.65 -46.24 19.29
CA TRP A 10 -13.66 -46.88 18.43
C TRP A 10 -13.27 -46.68 16.97
N SER A 11 -12.78 -47.75 16.37
CA SER A 11 -12.64 -47.91 14.93
C SER A 11 -13.95 -48.45 14.37
N GLY A 12 -14.52 -47.78 13.36
CA GLY A 12 -15.52 -48.36 12.47
C GLY A 12 -16.82 -47.56 12.34
N GLY A 13 -17.08 -47.07 11.13
CA GLY A 13 -18.40 -46.65 10.67
C GLY A 13 -18.42 -45.26 10.03
N TYR A 14 -18.39 -45.20 8.70
CA TYR A 14 -18.72 -44.00 7.93
C TYR A 14 -20.11 -43.47 8.32
N TRP A 15 -20.21 -42.18 8.63
CA TRP A 15 -21.48 -41.44 8.62
C TRP A 15 -21.32 -40.14 7.81
N PRO A 16 -22.25 -39.83 6.88
CA PRO A 16 -22.19 -38.66 6.01
C PRO A 16 -22.65 -37.41 6.76
N PHE A 17 -21.99 -36.28 6.49
CA PHE A 17 -22.28 -34.99 7.09
C PHE A 17 -23.54 -34.37 6.47
N TYR A 18 -24.70 -34.41 7.13
CA TYR A 18 -25.77 -33.42 6.90
C TYR A 18 -26.56 -33.08 8.19
N ASN A 19 -26.61 -31.77 8.44
CA ASN A 19 -27.55 -30.94 9.21
C ASN A 19 -28.41 -31.52 10.35
N GLU A 20 -27.93 -31.43 11.59
CA GLU A 20 -28.83 -31.25 12.74
C GLU A 20 -28.34 -30.15 13.71
N VAL A 21 -29.23 -29.20 13.99
CA VAL A 21 -29.05 -28.13 14.98
C VAL A 21 -29.38 -28.68 16.37
N TRP A 22 -28.36 -29.01 17.15
CA TRP A 22 -28.51 -29.37 18.57
C TRP A 22 -28.13 -28.18 19.46
N ILE A 23 -29.13 -27.45 19.97
CA ILE A 23 -28.93 -26.38 20.97
C ILE A 23 -28.78 -27.02 22.35
N ARG A 24 -27.55 -27.23 22.82
CA ARG A 24 -27.24 -27.34 24.26
C ARG A 24 -26.66 -26.02 24.76
N LYS A 25 -27.25 -25.50 25.85
CA LYS A 25 -26.78 -24.31 26.57
C LYS A 25 -25.32 -24.53 27.03
N GLY A 26 -24.35 -23.89 26.36
CA GLY A 26 -22.96 -23.90 26.81
C GLY A 26 -21.89 -23.70 25.74
N PHE A 27 -22.17 -23.99 24.46
CA PHE A 27 -21.23 -23.68 23.38
C PHE A 27 -21.73 -22.46 22.60
N ARG A 28 -21.12 -21.30 22.85
CA ARG A 28 -21.17 -20.19 21.89
C ARG A 28 -20.64 -20.74 20.57
N THR A 29 -21.50 -20.90 19.57
CA THR A 29 -21.07 -21.13 18.19
C THR A 29 -20.38 -19.86 17.72
N SER A 30 -19.07 -19.75 17.97
CA SER A 30 -18.29 -18.64 17.46
C SER A 30 -18.06 -18.86 15.96
N GLN A 31 -19.03 -18.32 15.20
CA GLN A 31 -18.90 -17.71 13.88
C GLN A 31 -18.98 -18.65 12.65
N PRO A 32 -20.17 -18.88 12.09
CA PRO A 32 -20.34 -19.39 10.71
C PRO A 32 -19.84 -18.43 9.61
N ASN A 33 -19.05 -17.41 9.93
CA ASN A 33 -18.72 -16.30 9.06
C ASN A 33 -17.28 -15.76 9.24
N LYS A 34 -16.36 -16.58 9.76
CA LYS A 34 -14.94 -16.22 9.90
C LYS A 34 -14.28 -15.83 8.58
N TRP A 35 -14.57 -16.56 7.50
CA TRP A 35 -14.05 -16.28 6.15
C TRP A 35 -14.54 -14.92 5.64
N ARG A 36 -15.84 -14.65 5.83
CA ARG A 36 -16.46 -13.39 5.41
C ARG A 36 -15.92 -12.19 6.19
N LYS A 37 -15.67 -12.37 7.50
CA LYS A 37 -15.01 -11.35 8.32
C LYS A 37 -13.56 -11.12 7.88
N SER A 38 -12.81 -12.20 7.65
CA SER A 38 -11.43 -12.13 7.16
C SER A 38 -11.32 -11.46 5.79
N MET A 39 -12.26 -11.72 4.87
CA MET A 39 -12.33 -11.07 3.57
C MET A 39 -12.63 -9.58 3.72
N ALA A 40 -13.61 -9.20 4.56
CA ALA A 40 -13.90 -7.80 4.84
C ALA A 40 -12.71 -7.08 5.51
N ASP A 41 -12.03 -7.74 6.44
CA ASP A 41 -10.84 -7.22 7.10
C ASP A 41 -9.68 -7.02 6.08
N ASN A 42 -9.50 -7.95 5.13
CA ASN A 42 -8.50 -7.84 4.06
C ASN A 42 -8.83 -6.73 3.05
N THR A 43 -10.06 -6.65 2.54
CA THR A 43 -10.51 -5.57 1.65
C THR A 43 -10.36 -4.19 2.30
N ASN A 44 -10.64 -4.07 3.60
CA ASN A 44 -10.43 -2.83 4.33
C ASN A 44 -8.94 -2.47 4.44
N GLN A 45 -8.07 -3.43 4.67
CA GLN A 45 -6.61 -3.21 4.69
C GLN A 45 -6.10 -2.78 3.32
N VAL A 46 -6.56 -3.42 2.24
CA VAL A 46 -6.21 -3.06 0.85
C VAL A 46 -6.63 -1.62 0.54
N ARG A 47 -7.90 -1.26 0.80
CA ARG A 47 -8.39 0.10 0.58
C ARG A 47 -7.63 1.15 1.39
N THR A 48 -7.31 0.84 2.65
CA THR A 48 -6.52 1.74 3.49
C THR A 48 -5.10 1.89 2.93
N GLY A 49 -4.51 0.81 2.43
CA GLY A 49 -3.22 0.84 1.75
C GLY A 49 -3.25 1.73 0.51
N GLU A 50 -4.24 1.55 -0.35
CA GLU A 50 -4.46 2.34 -1.56
C GLU A 50 -4.61 3.84 -1.26
N ASP A 51 -5.45 4.20 -0.28
CA ASP A 51 -5.60 5.59 0.17
C ASP A 51 -4.26 6.18 0.65
N THR A 52 -3.44 5.39 1.35
CA THR A 52 -2.11 5.84 1.79
C THR A 52 -1.10 6.01 0.64
N PHE A 53 -1.16 5.18 -0.40
CA PHE A 53 -0.31 5.33 -1.58
C PHE A 53 -0.68 6.59 -2.38
N GLN A 54 -1.97 6.84 -2.58
CA GLN A 54 -2.46 8.06 -3.23
C GLN A 54 -2.02 9.32 -2.49
N LEU A 55 -2.17 9.33 -1.16
CA LEU A 55 -1.68 10.42 -0.32
C LEU A 55 -0.17 10.59 -0.46
N GLY A 56 0.59 9.49 -0.44
CA GLY A 56 2.04 9.51 -0.64
C GLY A 56 2.44 10.13 -1.98
N VAL A 57 1.75 9.77 -3.07
CA VAL A 57 1.96 10.35 -4.40
C VAL A 57 1.66 11.86 -4.37
N GLN A 58 0.54 12.28 -3.80
CA GLN A 58 0.19 13.71 -3.70
C GLN A 58 1.23 14.53 -2.92
N TYR A 59 1.79 13.97 -1.84
CA TYR A 59 2.88 14.62 -1.09
C TYR A 59 4.14 14.76 -1.94
N VAL A 60 4.51 13.72 -2.70
CA VAL A 60 5.66 13.79 -3.61
C VAL A 60 5.41 14.81 -4.72
N ASP A 61 4.20 14.91 -5.25
CA ASP A 61 3.81 15.91 -6.26
C ASP A 61 3.97 17.33 -5.73
N THR A 62 3.42 17.58 -4.54
CA THR A 62 3.53 18.88 -3.87
C THR A 62 4.99 19.25 -3.59
N ALA A 63 5.80 18.28 -3.14
CA ALA A 63 7.23 18.50 -2.88
C ALA A 63 8.00 18.84 -4.16
N GLN A 64 7.68 18.19 -5.28
CA GLN A 64 8.28 18.51 -6.58
C GLN A 64 7.92 19.90 -7.07
N GLU A 65 6.64 20.29 -6.99
CA GLU A 65 6.19 21.62 -7.40
C GLU A 65 6.89 22.72 -6.58
N SER A 66 6.99 22.52 -5.26
CA SER A 66 7.70 23.42 -4.36
C SER A 66 9.20 23.53 -4.70
N LEU A 67 9.85 22.40 -5.00
CA LEU A 67 11.24 22.38 -5.42
C LEU A 67 11.44 23.15 -6.73
N LEU A 68 10.61 22.92 -7.74
CA LEU A 68 10.66 23.63 -9.02
C LEU A 68 10.48 25.14 -8.84
N GLY A 69 9.56 25.56 -7.97
CA GLY A 69 9.38 26.97 -7.62
C GLY A 69 10.65 27.58 -7.02
N THR A 70 11.22 26.91 -6.02
CA THR A 70 12.46 27.35 -5.36
C THR A 70 13.64 27.43 -6.33
N VAL A 71 13.79 26.45 -7.23
CA VAL A 71 14.82 26.46 -8.27
C VAL A 71 14.65 27.64 -9.21
N GLY A 72 13.41 27.89 -9.65
CA GLY A 72 13.09 29.04 -10.49
C GLY A 72 13.43 30.38 -9.83
N GLU A 73 13.12 30.53 -8.54
CA GLU A 73 13.46 31.72 -7.76
C GLU A 73 14.98 31.94 -7.63
N VAL A 74 15.73 30.88 -7.29
CA VAL A 74 17.19 30.95 -7.19
C VAL A 74 17.82 31.28 -8.54
N ARG A 75 17.31 30.69 -9.63
CA ARG A 75 17.76 30.97 -10.99
C ARG A 75 17.51 32.42 -11.38
N GLY A 76 16.28 32.91 -11.17
CA GLY A 76 15.94 34.31 -11.48
C GLY A 76 16.75 35.31 -10.66
N THR A 77 16.97 35.01 -9.38
CA THR A 77 17.83 35.80 -8.50
C THR A 77 19.26 35.82 -9.04
N THR A 78 19.81 34.65 -9.36
CA THR A 78 21.17 34.50 -9.93
C THR A 78 21.32 35.32 -11.21
N GLU A 79 20.40 35.18 -12.17
CA GLU A 79 20.43 35.89 -13.46
C GLU A 79 20.35 37.41 -13.27
N SER A 80 19.53 37.89 -12.33
CA SER A 80 19.39 39.33 -12.05
C SER A 80 20.67 39.95 -11.47
N ILE A 81 21.39 39.22 -10.61
CA ILE A 81 22.59 39.73 -9.93
C ILE A 81 23.85 39.52 -10.78
N GLN A 82 23.84 38.56 -11.71
CA GLN A 82 24.98 38.26 -12.59
C GLN A 82 25.45 39.49 -13.40
N GLY A 83 24.55 40.41 -13.75
CA GLY A 83 24.93 41.67 -14.40
C GLY A 83 25.73 42.64 -13.52
N SER A 84 25.63 42.50 -12.20
CA SER A 84 26.20 43.41 -11.19
C SER A 84 27.48 42.88 -10.55
N TRP A 85 27.71 41.56 -10.54
CA TRP A 85 28.91 40.94 -10.00
C TRP A 85 29.92 40.67 -11.11
N GLN A 86 30.77 41.66 -11.42
CA GLN A 86 31.94 41.51 -12.28
C GLN A 86 33.21 41.34 -11.43
N GLY A 87 34.14 40.45 -11.82
CA GLY A 87 35.41 40.19 -11.12
C GLY A 87 35.54 38.76 -10.57
N GLN A 88 36.59 38.48 -9.80
CA GLN A 88 36.93 37.12 -9.34
C GLN A 88 35.84 36.44 -8.48
N GLY A 89 34.96 37.21 -7.82
CA GLY A 89 33.80 36.66 -7.11
C GLY A 89 32.70 36.10 -8.03
N ALA A 90 32.66 36.54 -9.29
CA ALA A 90 31.66 36.12 -10.28
C ALA A 90 31.82 34.65 -10.67
N ASP A 91 33.06 34.17 -10.81
CA ASP A 91 33.34 32.78 -11.18
C ASP A 91 32.97 31.79 -10.07
N ALA A 92 33.24 32.16 -8.81
CA ALA A 92 32.83 31.38 -7.64
C ALA A 92 31.31 31.28 -7.55
N PHE A 93 30.60 32.38 -7.78
CA PHE A 93 29.15 32.39 -7.77
C PHE A 93 28.54 31.57 -8.91
N ARG A 94 29.05 31.71 -10.14
CA ARG A 94 28.66 30.86 -11.28
C ARG A 94 28.85 29.37 -10.97
N THR A 95 29.96 29.02 -10.33
CA THR A 95 30.24 27.64 -9.94
C THR A 95 29.20 27.14 -8.92
N ALA A 96 28.88 27.95 -7.91
CA ALA A 96 27.87 27.60 -6.91
C ALA A 96 26.48 27.47 -7.53
N ALA A 97 26.08 28.40 -8.41
CA ALA A 97 24.80 28.35 -9.10
C ALA A 97 24.65 27.10 -9.98
N ASN A 98 25.69 26.74 -10.74
CA ASN A 98 25.67 25.51 -11.55
C ASN A 98 25.55 24.25 -10.68
N ARG A 99 26.27 24.19 -9.54
CA ARG A 99 26.17 23.06 -8.61
C ARG A 99 24.77 22.95 -8.01
N TRP A 100 24.20 24.09 -7.59
CA TRP A 100 22.84 24.14 -7.07
C TRP A 100 21.80 23.65 -8.09
N ASP A 101 21.88 24.10 -9.35
CA ASP A 101 20.98 23.66 -10.42
C ASP A 101 21.06 22.14 -10.63
N GLN A 102 22.28 21.60 -10.56
CA GLN A 102 22.51 20.17 -10.70
C GLN A 102 21.97 19.36 -9.51
N GLU A 103 22.25 19.80 -8.27
CA GLU A 103 21.72 19.17 -7.06
C GLU A 103 20.18 19.19 -7.03
N ALA A 104 19.57 20.30 -7.45
CA ALA A 104 18.12 20.39 -7.48
C ALA A 104 17.49 19.49 -8.55
N THR A 105 18.14 19.36 -9.72
CA THR A 105 17.74 18.41 -10.75
C THR A 105 17.83 16.96 -10.25
N ASP A 106 18.88 16.63 -9.51
CA ASP A 106 19.05 15.29 -8.93
C ASP A 106 17.94 14.96 -7.92
N VAL A 107 17.59 15.92 -7.04
CA VAL A 107 16.47 15.75 -6.10
C VAL A 107 15.14 15.61 -6.85
N PHE A 108 14.91 16.40 -7.90
CA PHE A 108 13.70 16.29 -8.72
C PHE A 108 13.56 14.89 -9.33
N ASN A 109 14.63 14.38 -9.93
CA ASN A 109 14.67 13.04 -10.53
C ASN A 109 14.44 11.93 -9.50
N ALA A 110 15.00 12.07 -8.29
CA ALA A 110 14.78 11.14 -7.18
C ALA A 110 13.31 11.12 -6.74
N LEU A 111 12.69 12.31 -6.60
CA LEU A 111 11.26 12.43 -6.29
C LEU A 111 10.38 11.82 -7.40
N GLN A 112 10.78 11.99 -8.66
CA GLN A 112 10.04 11.41 -9.79
C GLN A 112 10.10 9.88 -9.77
N SER A 113 11.29 9.34 -9.51
CA SER A 113 11.49 7.90 -9.37
C SER A 113 10.69 7.32 -8.21
N LEU A 114 10.61 8.04 -7.09
CA LEU A 114 9.78 7.66 -5.94
C LEU A 114 8.30 7.66 -6.30
N ARG A 115 7.80 8.69 -6.99
CA ARG A 115 6.41 8.74 -7.49
C ARG A 115 6.11 7.53 -8.36
N ASP A 116 6.97 7.23 -9.33
CA ASP A 116 6.75 6.14 -10.27
C ASP A 116 6.75 4.78 -9.56
N ALA A 117 7.62 4.60 -8.56
CA ALA A 117 7.62 3.41 -7.70
C ALA A 117 6.34 3.28 -6.87
N LEU A 118 5.80 4.39 -6.32
CA LEU A 118 4.53 4.38 -5.59
C LEU A 118 3.36 4.01 -6.50
N LYS A 119 3.27 4.61 -7.69
CA LYS A 119 2.23 4.28 -8.69
C LYS A 119 2.34 2.83 -9.17
N GLY A 120 3.55 2.32 -9.39
CA GLY A 120 3.78 0.93 -9.77
C GLY A 120 3.36 -0.06 -8.67
N THR A 121 3.61 0.30 -7.41
CA THR A 121 3.18 -0.47 -6.24
C THR A 121 1.65 -0.53 -6.18
N GLN A 122 0.98 0.61 -6.28
CA GLN A 122 -0.48 0.69 -6.37
C GLN A 122 -1.04 -0.20 -7.50
N ALA A 123 -0.52 -0.09 -8.72
CA ALA A 123 -1.03 -0.88 -9.85
C ALA A 123 -0.88 -2.40 -9.60
N THR A 124 0.17 -2.81 -8.90
CA THR A 124 0.38 -4.20 -8.49
C THR A 124 -0.67 -4.66 -7.46
N PHE A 125 -1.03 -3.78 -6.52
CA PHE A 125 -2.10 -4.04 -5.55
C PHE A 125 -3.46 -4.18 -6.24
N ASP A 126 -3.80 -3.25 -7.14
CA ASP A 126 -5.06 -3.29 -7.90
C ASP A 126 -5.20 -4.59 -8.71
N GLN A 127 -4.12 -5.03 -9.37
CA GLN A 127 -4.10 -6.28 -10.12
C GLN A 127 -4.28 -7.50 -9.20
N THR A 128 -3.60 -7.50 -8.06
CA THR A 128 -3.71 -8.59 -7.07
C THR A 128 -5.13 -8.69 -6.52
N GLU A 129 -5.79 -7.56 -6.26
CA GLU A 129 -7.19 -7.55 -5.82
C GLU A 129 -8.12 -8.10 -6.90
N ALA A 130 -7.97 -7.67 -8.16
CA ALA A 130 -8.78 -8.16 -9.26
C ALA A 130 -8.66 -9.69 -9.43
N ASP A 131 -7.44 -10.22 -9.31
CA ASP A 131 -7.17 -11.67 -9.41
C ASP A 131 -7.82 -12.44 -8.25
N VAL A 132 -7.71 -11.93 -7.01
CA VAL A 132 -8.34 -12.55 -5.84
C VAL A 132 -9.87 -12.53 -5.94
N GLN A 133 -10.46 -11.41 -6.38
CA GLN A 133 -11.90 -11.31 -6.57
C GLN A 133 -12.39 -12.30 -7.63
N ALA A 134 -11.68 -12.41 -8.76
CA ALA A 134 -12.00 -13.37 -9.80
C ALA A 134 -11.94 -14.82 -9.28
N GLU A 135 -10.94 -15.16 -8.48
CA GLU A 135 -10.82 -16.50 -7.89
C GLU A 135 -11.94 -16.80 -6.88
N ILE A 136 -12.29 -15.84 -6.02
CA ILE A 136 -13.42 -15.97 -5.11
C ILE A 136 -14.73 -16.21 -5.89
N GLN A 137 -14.96 -15.46 -6.98
CA GLN A 137 -16.15 -15.67 -7.81
C GLN A 137 -16.20 -17.08 -8.40
N LYS A 138 -15.07 -17.61 -8.88
CA LYS A 138 -14.99 -19.01 -9.35
C LYS A 138 -15.34 -20.01 -8.25
N LEU A 139 -14.79 -19.84 -7.05
CA LEU A 139 -15.05 -20.73 -5.91
C LEU A 139 -16.52 -20.68 -5.47
N LEU A 140 -17.12 -19.50 -5.45
CA LEU A 140 -18.54 -19.34 -5.12
C LEU A 140 -19.45 -20.00 -6.16
N ALA A 141 -19.14 -19.86 -7.45
CA ALA A 141 -19.87 -20.53 -8.52
C ALA A 141 -19.74 -22.07 -8.44
N ALA A 142 -18.56 -22.57 -8.07
CA ALA A 142 -18.32 -24.00 -7.90
C ALA A 142 -19.07 -24.62 -6.70
N GLN A 143 -19.44 -23.84 -5.69
CA GLN A 143 -20.26 -24.32 -4.55
C GLN A 143 -21.77 -24.34 -4.82
N GLN A 144 -22.22 -23.76 -5.94
CA GLN A 144 -23.64 -23.72 -6.31
C GLN A 144 -24.07 -24.88 -7.23
N ASN A 145 -23.11 -25.71 -7.68
CA ASN A 145 -23.32 -26.96 -8.42
C ASN A 145 -23.06 -28.17 -7.52
#